data_AF-A0A945PZ67-F1
#
_entry.id   AF-A0A945PZ67-F1
#
_cell.length_a   1.000
_cell.length_b   1.000
_cell.length_c   1.000
_cell.angle_alpha   90.00
_cell.angle_beta   90.00
_cell.angle_gamma   90.00
#
_symmetry.space_group_name_H-M   'P 1'
#
loop_
_entity.id
_entity.type
_entity.pdbx_description
1 polymer ?
#
loop_
_entity_poly.entity_id
_entity_poly.type
_entity_poly.pdbx_seq_one_letter_code
_entity_poly.pdbx_strand_id
1 'polypeptide(L)'
;MRIRGVCLLLFAFARLSVGVDVSNAAALDDSFLFTARAFGDDLFEGLHYYDADDEVVEIAFDPRFRTTVQRLPEGADEVSFFKILKDEQGREFEQVVAVVNLDDIDSRALLVFLAKRDVVRNLPYTVMVADESPGIFEGGTIRFFNLTGARLMGRLGDDSFPLDFGFGADLNYDAE
;
A
#
# COMPACT_ATOMS: atom_id res chain seq x y z
N MET A 1 -63.44 -38.53 22.34
CA MET A 1 -62.79 -39.80 21.94
C MET A 1 -63.06 -40.04 20.46
N ARG A 2 -62.07 -39.75 19.60
CA ARG A 2 -61.74 -40.39 18.31
C ARG A 2 -60.81 -39.45 17.55
N ILE A 3 -59.55 -39.86 17.55
CA ILE A 3 -58.41 -39.31 16.84
C ILE A 3 -58.62 -39.55 15.35
N ARG A 4 -58.46 -38.52 14.52
CA ARG A 4 -58.17 -38.65 13.09
C ARG A 4 -56.86 -37.95 12.82
N GLY A 5 -55.79 -38.70 12.96
CA GLY A 5 -54.52 -38.38 12.32
C GLY A 5 -54.59 -38.80 10.85
N VAL A 6 -54.06 -37.94 9.98
CA VAL A 6 -53.05 -38.21 8.95
C VAL A 6 -52.94 -36.90 8.18
N CYS A 7 -52.01 -36.03 8.59
CA CYS A 7 -51.53 -34.93 7.75
C CYS A 7 -50.37 -35.50 6.93
N LEU A 8 -50.65 -35.83 5.67
CA LEU A 8 -49.64 -36.26 4.71
C LEU A 8 -49.03 -35.00 4.09
N LEU A 9 -47.78 -34.71 4.48
CA LEU A 9 -46.89 -33.71 3.89
C LEU A 9 -46.61 -34.09 2.43
N LEU A 10 -47.09 -33.27 1.50
CA LEU A 10 -46.67 -33.31 0.10
C LEU A 10 -45.80 -32.10 -0.21
N PHE A 11 -44.55 -32.42 -0.55
CA PHE A 11 -43.48 -31.52 -0.96
C PHE A 11 -43.89 -30.65 -2.15
N ALA A 12 -43.98 -29.33 -1.93
CA ALA A 12 -43.85 -28.35 -3.01
C ALA A 12 -42.38 -27.92 -3.07
N PHE A 13 -41.60 -28.57 -3.94
CA PHE A 13 -40.30 -28.06 -4.37
C PHE A 13 -40.53 -26.80 -5.20
N ALA A 14 -40.61 -25.64 -4.55
CA ALA A 14 -40.37 -24.38 -5.23
C ALA A 14 -38.89 -24.34 -5.59
N ARG A 15 -38.56 -24.55 -6.87
CA ARG A 15 -37.25 -24.19 -7.41
C ARG A 15 -37.12 -22.66 -7.36
N LEU A 16 -36.64 -22.15 -6.23
CA LEU A 16 -36.01 -20.84 -6.20
C LEU A 16 -34.70 -20.98 -6.97
N SER A 17 -34.74 -20.48 -8.21
CA SER A 17 -33.59 -20.09 -8.98
C SER A 17 -32.76 -19.10 -8.17
N VAL A 18 -31.78 -19.60 -7.41
CA VAL A 18 -30.64 -18.77 -7.05
C VAL A 18 -29.75 -18.80 -8.27
N GLY A 19 -30.05 -17.89 -9.20
CA GLY A 19 -28.99 -17.33 -10.02
C GLY A 19 -27.99 -16.76 -9.04
N VAL A 20 -26.89 -17.48 -8.82
CA VAL A 20 -25.70 -16.85 -8.30
C VAL A 20 -25.28 -15.92 -9.43
N ASP A 21 -25.71 -14.67 -9.32
CA ASP A 21 -25.20 -13.59 -10.14
C ASP A 21 -23.70 -13.55 -9.81
N VAL A 22 -22.91 -14.17 -10.67
CA VAL A 22 -21.45 -14.04 -10.69
C VAL A 22 -21.17 -12.68 -11.32
N SER A 23 -21.61 -11.65 -10.60
CA SER A 23 -21.42 -10.25 -10.90
C SER A 23 -21.38 -9.47 -9.59
N ASN A 24 -20.72 -10.01 -8.57
CA ASN A 24 -19.78 -9.17 -7.84
C ASN A 24 -18.61 -8.94 -8.80
N ALA A 25 -18.86 -8.13 -9.83
CA ALA A 25 -17.85 -7.21 -10.29
C ALA A 25 -17.40 -6.53 -8.99
N ALA A 26 -16.17 -6.82 -8.57
CA ALA A 26 -15.50 -6.01 -7.59
C ALA A 26 -15.79 -4.57 -8.02
N ALA A 27 -16.55 -3.83 -7.20
CA ALA A 27 -16.57 -2.39 -7.34
C ALA A 27 -15.10 -2.02 -7.45
N LEU A 28 -14.71 -1.44 -8.60
CA LEU A 28 -13.41 -0.82 -8.73
C LEU A 28 -13.34 0.12 -7.55
N ASP A 29 -12.55 -0.30 -6.58
CA ASP A 29 -12.37 0.41 -5.34
C ASP A 29 -11.46 1.57 -5.74
N ASP A 30 -12.07 2.73 -6.01
CA ASP A 30 -11.38 3.95 -6.44
C ASP A 30 -10.47 4.51 -5.31
N SER A 31 -10.10 3.69 -4.31
CA SER A 31 -9.14 4.07 -3.28
C SER A 31 -7.72 4.07 -3.82
N PHE A 32 -6.97 5.11 -3.43
CA PHE A 32 -5.54 5.17 -3.69
C PHE A 32 -4.82 4.12 -2.84
N LEU A 33 -4.04 3.25 -3.49
CA LEU A 33 -3.31 2.18 -2.81
C LEU A 33 -1.87 2.56 -2.60
N PHE A 34 -1.34 2.37 -1.40
CA PHE A 34 0.10 2.41 -1.22
C PHE A 34 0.63 1.14 -0.56
N THR A 35 1.77 0.70 -1.07
CA THR A 35 2.59 -0.33 -0.46
C THR A 35 3.69 0.37 0.34
N ALA A 36 3.78 0.14 1.64
CA ALA A 36 4.87 0.69 2.44
C ALA A 36 5.93 -0.38 2.74
N ARG A 37 7.21 0.00 2.67
CA ARG A 37 8.36 -0.85 2.99
C ARG A 37 9.40 -0.10 3.81
N ALA A 38 9.99 -0.77 4.80
CA ALA A 38 11.16 -0.27 5.52
C ALA A 38 12.47 -0.76 4.88
N PHE A 39 13.49 0.08 4.87
CA PHE A 39 14.85 -0.31 4.51
C PHE A 39 15.86 0.00 5.63
N GLY A 40 16.82 -0.91 5.81
CA GLY A 40 17.78 -0.91 6.90
C GLY A 40 17.43 -1.95 7.96
N ASP A 41 18.17 -1.91 9.06
CA ASP A 41 17.94 -2.74 10.24
C ASP A 41 17.19 -1.98 11.35
N ASP A 42 16.72 -0.77 11.04
CA ASP A 42 15.98 0.06 11.98
C ASP A 42 14.57 -0.47 12.23
N LEU A 43 14.14 -0.32 13.49
CA LEU A 43 12.79 -0.66 13.91
C LEU A 43 11.87 0.54 13.66
N PHE A 44 10.90 0.33 12.78
CA PHE A 44 9.86 1.30 12.46
C PHE A 44 8.56 0.84 13.13
N GLU A 45 8.35 1.30 14.36
CA GLU A 45 7.15 1.04 15.18
C GLU A 45 6.48 2.36 15.59
N GLY A 46 5.17 2.29 15.85
CA GLY A 46 4.38 3.44 16.29
C GLY A 46 4.25 4.55 15.25
N LEU A 47 4.42 4.23 13.96
CA LEU A 47 4.13 5.15 12.86
C LEU A 47 2.64 5.07 12.55
N HIS A 48 1.96 6.20 12.58
CA HIS A 48 0.54 6.29 12.33
C HIS A 48 0.27 7.20 11.14
N TYR A 49 -0.86 6.99 10.49
CA TYR A 49 -1.41 7.88 9.46
C TYR A 49 -2.94 7.88 9.57
N TYR A 50 -3.57 8.85 8.89
CA TYR A 50 -5.02 8.89 8.72
C TYR A 50 -5.40 8.18 7.42
N ASP A 51 -6.28 7.18 7.50
CA ASP A 51 -6.72 6.41 6.35
C ASP A 51 -7.87 7.06 5.57
N ALA A 52 -8.55 6.29 4.71
CA ALA A 52 -9.65 6.78 3.88
C ALA A 52 -10.88 7.27 4.68
N ASP A 53 -11.06 6.77 5.89
CA ASP A 53 -12.20 7.08 6.77
C ASP A 53 -11.80 8.04 7.90
N ASP A 54 -10.65 8.73 7.78
CA ASP A 54 -10.01 9.55 8.82
C ASP A 54 -9.71 8.75 10.10
N GLU A 55 -9.58 7.42 10.02
CA GLU A 55 -9.19 6.59 11.15
C GLU A 55 -7.67 6.58 11.32
N VAL A 56 -7.23 6.60 12.57
CA VAL A 56 -5.80 6.50 12.90
C VAL A 56 -5.37 5.05 12.76
N VAL A 57 -4.52 4.78 11.78
CA VAL A 57 -4.00 3.44 11.49
C VAL A 57 -2.51 3.38 11.77
N GLU A 58 -2.07 2.35 12.48
CA GLU A 58 -0.65 2.07 12.71
C GLU A 58 -0.05 1.27 11.55
N ILE A 59 1.11 1.70 11.07
CA ILE A 59 2.02 0.93 10.22
C ILE A 59 3.23 0.50 11.06
N ALA A 60 3.37 -0.81 11.21
CA ALA A 60 4.54 -1.43 11.83
C ALA A 60 5.27 -2.30 10.81
N PHE A 61 6.59 -2.24 10.82
CA PHE A 61 7.43 -3.06 9.93
C PHE A 61 8.07 -4.20 10.73
N ASP A 62 7.41 -5.36 10.77
CA ASP A 62 8.00 -6.58 11.35
C ASP A 62 9.10 -7.11 10.41
N PRO A 63 10.25 -7.58 10.93
CA PRO A 63 11.27 -8.28 10.14
C PRO A 63 10.73 -9.40 9.21
N ARG A 64 9.59 -10.01 9.55
CA ARG A 64 8.90 -11.06 8.78
C ARG A 64 7.90 -10.53 7.75
N PHE A 65 7.35 -9.34 7.98
CA PHE A 65 6.39 -8.68 7.10
C PHE A 65 6.87 -7.25 6.83
N ARG A 66 7.95 -7.14 6.04
CA ARG A 66 8.58 -5.84 5.71
C ARG A 66 7.76 -4.99 4.75
N THR A 67 6.56 -5.44 4.39
CA THR A 67 5.68 -4.80 3.43
C THR A 67 4.25 -4.81 3.98
N THR A 68 3.58 -3.66 3.91
CA THR A 68 2.14 -3.55 4.17
C THR A 68 1.47 -2.84 3.00
N VAL A 69 0.23 -3.22 2.70
CA VAL A 69 -0.59 -2.55 1.67
C VAL A 69 -1.72 -1.85 2.38
N GLN A 70 -1.89 -0.57 2.08
CA GLN A 70 -2.80 0.33 2.77
C GLN A 70 -3.57 1.18 1.77
N ARG A 71 -4.61 1.85 2.29
CA ARG A 71 -5.54 2.67 1.51
C ARG A 71 -5.53 4.10 2.00
N LEU A 72 -5.64 5.01 1.05
CA LEU A 72 -5.89 6.43 1.27
C LEU A 72 -7.21 6.81 0.59
N PRO A 73 -7.79 7.97 0.94
CA PRO A 73 -8.87 8.55 0.17
C PRO A 73 -8.50 8.63 -1.32
N GLU A 74 -9.50 8.51 -2.19
CA GLU A 74 -9.33 8.81 -3.62
C GLU A 74 -8.81 10.25 -3.80
N GLY A 75 -7.83 10.44 -4.70
CA GLY A 75 -7.25 11.76 -4.96
C GLY A 75 -6.42 12.33 -3.80
N ALA A 76 -5.83 11.46 -2.96
CA ALA A 76 -4.92 11.90 -1.92
C ALA A 76 -3.62 12.46 -2.54
N ASP A 77 -3.45 13.77 -2.40
CA ASP A 77 -2.28 14.55 -2.83
C ASP A 77 -1.09 14.42 -1.87
N GLU A 78 -1.36 14.19 -0.58
CA GLU A 78 -0.34 14.08 0.45
C GLU A 78 -0.75 13.11 1.56
N VAL A 79 0.22 12.37 2.10
CA VAL A 79 0.05 11.61 3.33
C VAL A 79 1.11 12.00 4.36
N SER A 80 0.64 12.31 5.56
CA SER A 80 1.47 12.62 6.72
C SER A 80 1.53 11.43 7.67
N PHE A 81 2.75 11.02 8.03
CA PHE A 81 3.00 10.00 9.03
C PHE A 81 3.45 10.64 10.34
N PHE A 82 2.90 10.19 11.46
CA PHE A 82 3.17 10.76 12.77
C PHE A 82 3.41 9.69 13.84
N LYS A 83 4.01 10.11 14.95
CA LYS A 83 4.11 9.34 16.19
C LYS A 83 3.24 9.98 17.25
N ILE A 84 2.57 9.16 18.05
CA ILE A 84 1.83 9.61 19.24
C ILE A 84 2.83 9.65 20.40
N LEU A 85 3.10 10.83 20.94
CA LEU A 85 4.04 11.06 22.05
C LEU A 85 3.31 11.62 23.26
N LYS A 86 3.94 11.56 24.44
CA LYS A 86 3.42 12.14 25.68
C LYS A 86 4.28 13.31 26.13
N ASP A 87 3.64 14.41 26.52
CA ASP A 87 4.33 15.54 27.16
C ASP A 87 4.68 15.23 28.63
N GLU A 88 5.34 16.17 29.31
CA GLU A 88 5.72 16.05 30.73
C GLU A 88 4.52 15.87 31.68
N GLN A 89 3.31 16.20 31.21
CA GLN A 89 2.05 16.09 31.95
C GLN A 89 1.28 14.81 31.58
N GLY A 90 1.85 13.97 30.70
CA GLY A 90 1.24 12.73 30.23
C GLY A 90 0.16 12.93 29.16
N ARG A 91 0.00 14.14 28.61
CA ARG A 91 -0.95 14.41 27.53
C ARG A 91 -0.37 13.94 26.21
N GLU A 92 -1.20 13.25 25.42
CA GLU A 92 -0.80 12.76 24.11
C GLU A 92 -0.84 13.87 23.06
N PHE A 93 0.15 13.87 22.17
CA PHE A 93 0.20 14.76 21.01
C PHE A 93 0.85 14.05 19.82
N GLU A 94 0.50 14.50 18.62
CA GLU A 94 1.05 13.99 17.38
C GLU A 94 2.32 14.75 16.99
N GLN A 95 3.38 14.00 16.71
CA GLN A 95 4.59 14.51 16.08
C GLN A 95 4.67 13.96 14.66
N VAL A 96 4.54 14.83 13.67
CA VAL A 96 4.78 14.46 12.26
C VAL A 96 6.25 14.06 12.09
N VAL A 97 6.47 12.89 11.50
CA VAL A 97 7.81 12.30 11.33
C VAL A 97 8.19 12.02 9.88
N ALA A 98 7.21 11.98 8.98
CA ALA A 98 7.41 11.93 7.53
C ALA A 98 6.19 12.53 6.83
N VAL A 99 6.41 13.08 5.65
CA VAL A 99 5.36 13.58 4.76
C VAL A 99 5.69 13.12 3.35
N VAL A 100 4.69 12.64 2.63
CA VAL A 100 4.83 12.07 1.29
C VAL A 100 3.88 12.80 0.36
N ASN A 101 4.41 13.39 -0.71
CA ASN A 101 3.62 13.97 -1.78
C ASN A 101 3.32 12.89 -2.82
N LEU A 102 2.06 12.85 -3.26
CA LEU A 102 1.46 11.87 -4.16
C LEU A 102 0.80 12.56 -5.38
N ASP A 103 0.91 13.88 -5.54
CA ASP A 103 0.23 14.70 -6.56
C ASP A 103 0.42 14.20 -8.00
N ASP A 104 1.57 13.58 -8.28
CA ASP A 104 1.94 13.06 -9.60
C ASP A 104 1.72 11.54 -9.74
N ILE A 105 0.97 10.92 -8.82
CA ILE A 105 0.72 9.47 -8.78
C ILE A 105 -0.75 9.20 -9.03
N ASP A 106 -1.02 8.36 -10.03
CA ASP A 106 -2.38 8.12 -10.51
C ASP A 106 -3.24 7.32 -9.52
N SER A 107 -2.81 6.12 -9.13
CA SER A 107 -3.66 5.20 -8.35
C SER A 107 -2.92 4.31 -7.37
N ARG A 108 -1.61 4.10 -7.56
CA ARG A 108 -0.83 3.25 -6.68
C ARG A 108 0.59 3.76 -6.46
N ALA A 109 1.07 3.71 -5.22
CA ALA A 109 2.45 4.04 -4.86
C ALA A 109 3.18 2.94 -4.08
N LEU A 110 4.50 2.85 -4.26
CA LEU A 110 5.42 2.21 -3.33
C LEU A 110 6.15 3.27 -2.51
N LEU A 111 6.01 3.21 -1.19
CA LEU A 111 6.67 4.07 -0.22
C LEU A 111 7.79 3.30 0.46
N VAL A 112 9.03 3.78 0.34
CA VAL A 112 10.18 3.20 1.03
C VAL A 112 10.70 4.13 2.11
N PHE A 113 10.50 3.73 3.36
CA PHE A 113 10.95 4.43 4.55
C PHE A 113 12.44 4.17 4.79
N LEU A 114 13.17 5.28 4.95
CA LEU A 114 14.59 5.30 5.30
C LEU A 114 14.76 5.98 6.65
N ALA A 115 15.53 5.36 7.54
CA ALA A 115 15.97 5.95 8.80
C ALA A 115 17.07 7.00 8.58
N LYS A 116 16.75 7.97 7.74
CA LYS A 116 17.60 9.08 7.33
C LYS A 116 16.75 10.34 7.38
N ARG A 117 17.29 11.41 7.94
CA ARG A 117 16.61 12.70 8.02
C ARG A 117 16.25 13.23 6.62
N ASP A 118 14.99 13.61 6.43
CA ASP A 118 14.58 14.42 5.28
C ASP A 118 15.15 15.83 5.49
N VAL A 119 16.12 16.21 4.67
CA VAL A 119 16.83 17.49 4.76
C VAL A 119 15.94 18.65 4.33
N VAL A 120 15.01 18.42 3.40
CA VAL A 120 14.14 19.47 2.83
C VAL A 120 13.07 19.85 3.83
N ARG A 121 12.36 18.86 4.38
CA ARG A 121 11.28 19.08 5.34
C ARG A 121 11.76 19.10 6.80
N ASN A 122 13.03 18.81 7.04
CA ASN A 122 13.62 18.73 8.37
C ASN A 122 12.97 17.64 9.26
N LEU A 123 12.51 16.54 8.67
CA LEU A 123 11.80 15.46 9.36
C LEU A 123 12.72 14.26 9.67
N PRO A 124 12.42 13.48 10.73
CA PRO A 124 13.22 12.32 11.13
C PRO A 124 13.45 11.28 10.04
N TYR A 125 12.45 11.04 9.20
CA TYR A 125 12.48 10.01 8.16
C TYR A 125 12.41 10.62 6.77
N THR A 126 13.12 10.00 5.84
CA THR A 126 13.01 10.23 4.40
C THR A 126 12.17 9.11 3.84
N VAL A 127 11.17 9.44 3.04
CA VAL A 127 10.36 8.45 2.33
C VAL A 127 10.60 8.64 0.84
N MET A 128 11.04 7.59 0.17
CA MET A 128 11.15 7.56 -1.28
C MET A 128 9.87 6.99 -1.87
N VAL A 129 9.41 7.57 -2.97
CA VAL A 129 8.11 7.28 -3.57
C VAL A 129 8.32 6.79 -4.99
N ALA A 130 7.62 5.73 -5.37
CA ALA A 130 7.53 5.25 -6.75
C ALA A 130 6.07 5.10 -7.14
N ASP A 131 5.72 5.57 -8.34
CA ASP A 131 4.41 5.33 -8.95
C ASP A 131 4.32 3.88 -9.47
N GLU A 132 3.44 3.07 -8.89
CA GLU A 132 3.14 1.69 -9.29
C GLU A 132 1.79 1.57 -10.03
N SER A 133 1.26 2.69 -10.53
CA SER A 133 0.00 2.73 -11.26
C SER A 133 0.12 1.95 -12.57
N PRO A 134 -0.94 1.26 -13.03
CA PRO A 134 -0.85 0.34 -14.17
C PRO A 134 -0.31 0.96 -15.46
N GLY A 135 -0.57 2.26 -15.73
CA GLY A 135 -0.05 2.95 -16.91
C GLY A 135 1.43 3.31 -16.84
N ILE A 136 2.03 3.26 -15.65
CA ILE A 136 3.46 3.48 -15.43
C ILE A 136 4.21 2.15 -15.27
N PHE A 137 3.59 1.19 -14.58
CA PHE A 137 4.20 -0.10 -14.25
C PHE A 137 3.43 -1.26 -14.88
N GLU A 138 3.55 -1.38 -16.21
CA GLU A 138 2.90 -2.43 -17.00
C GLU A 138 3.52 -3.81 -16.77
N GLY A 139 2.81 -4.87 -17.16
CA GLY A 139 3.32 -6.24 -17.07
C GLY A 139 4.61 -6.43 -17.88
N GLY A 140 5.61 -7.06 -17.28
CA GLY A 140 6.93 -7.22 -17.91
C GLY A 140 7.92 -6.08 -17.59
N THR A 141 7.50 -5.07 -16.84
CA THR A 141 8.37 -4.00 -16.34
C THR A 141 9.18 -4.47 -15.14
N ILE A 142 10.49 -4.22 -15.17
CA ILE A 142 11.36 -4.39 -14.01
C ILE A 142 11.84 -3.00 -13.56
N ARG A 143 11.59 -2.65 -12.30
CA ARG A 143 12.12 -1.45 -11.66
C ARG A 143 13.17 -1.83 -10.62
N PHE A 144 14.27 -1.09 -10.62
CA PHE A 144 15.34 -1.24 -9.65
C PHE A 144 15.29 -0.13 -8.62
N PHE A 145 15.63 -0.44 -7.37
CA PHE A 145 15.75 0.56 -6.32
C PHE A 145 17.14 0.50 -5.70
N ASN A 146 17.99 1.47 -6.01
CA ASN A 146 19.37 1.52 -5.53
C ASN A 146 19.50 2.44 -4.31
N LEU A 147 19.67 1.82 -3.14
CA LEU A 147 19.84 2.52 -1.87
C LEU A 147 21.30 2.59 -1.40
N THR A 148 22.24 2.04 -2.17
CA THR A 148 23.64 1.95 -1.77
C THR A 148 24.36 3.31 -1.77
N GLY A 149 23.80 4.29 -2.47
CA GLY A 149 24.45 5.58 -2.75
C GLY A 149 25.60 5.50 -3.74
N ALA A 150 26.00 4.29 -4.16
CA ALA A 150 26.98 4.09 -5.21
C ALA A 150 26.31 4.18 -6.58
N ARG A 151 27.04 4.64 -7.60
CA ARG A 151 26.60 4.54 -8.99
C ARG A 151 26.78 3.10 -9.45
N LEU A 152 25.67 2.40 -9.65
CA LEU A 152 25.67 1.01 -10.12
C LEU A 152 25.44 0.98 -11.64
N MET A 153 25.88 -0.10 -12.28
CA MET A 153 25.60 -0.38 -13.69
C MET A 153 24.83 -1.68 -13.78
N GLY A 154 23.60 -1.61 -14.30
CA GLY A 154 22.80 -2.77 -14.65
C GLY A 154 23.23 -3.30 -16.02
N ARG A 155 23.12 -4.61 -16.19
CA ARG A 155 23.29 -5.28 -17.48
C ARG A 155 22.13 -6.23 -17.72
N LEU A 156 21.49 -6.09 -18.88
CA LEU A 156 20.41 -6.97 -19.33
C LEU A 156 20.73 -7.41 -20.76
N GLY A 157 21.06 -8.68 -20.95
CA GLY A 157 21.62 -9.15 -22.23
C GLY A 157 22.92 -8.42 -22.58
N ASP A 158 22.91 -7.74 -23.72
CA ASP A 158 24.05 -6.92 -24.19
C ASP A 158 23.93 -5.44 -23.80
N ASP A 159 22.78 -5.02 -23.27
CA ASP A 159 22.54 -3.63 -22.88
C ASP A 159 23.09 -3.34 -21.48
N SER A 160 23.61 -2.13 -21.32
CA SER A 160 24.11 -1.60 -20.05
C SER A 160 23.51 -0.24 -19.76
N PHE A 161 23.03 -0.05 -18.53
CA PHE A 161 22.32 1.17 -18.12
C PHE A 161 22.71 1.57 -16.69
N PRO A 162 22.78 2.89 -16.40
CA PRO A 162 23.09 3.35 -15.05
C PRO A 162 21.91 3.07 -14.11
N LEU A 163 22.25 2.70 -12.88
CA LEU A 163 21.33 2.56 -11.76
C LEU A 163 21.74 3.59 -10.71
N ASP A 164 21.24 4.82 -10.88
CA ASP A 164 21.51 5.93 -9.96
C ASP A 164 20.77 5.73 -8.62
N PHE A 165 21.12 6.53 -7.61
CA PHE A 165 20.49 6.43 -6.29
C PHE A 165 18.99 6.72 -6.36
N GLY A 166 18.18 5.84 -5.76
CA GLY A 166 16.73 5.90 -5.80
C GLY A 166 16.12 4.90 -6.77
N PHE A 167 14.88 5.17 -7.19
CA PHE A 167 14.20 4.33 -8.19
C PHE A 167 14.87 4.56 -9.54
N GLY A 168 15.44 3.49 -10.09
CA GLY A 168 16.12 3.45 -11.38
C GLY A 168 15.18 3.04 -12.50
N ALA A 169 15.71 3.09 -13.73
CA ALA A 169 14.98 2.94 -14.98
C ALA A 169 14.00 1.76 -15.01
N ASP A 170 12.84 2.01 -15.63
CA ASP A 170 11.86 0.99 -16.00
C ASP A 170 12.38 0.25 -17.23
N LEU A 171 12.59 -1.05 -17.09
CA LEU A 171 12.97 -1.93 -18.19
C LEU A 171 11.74 -2.72 -18.63
N ASN A 172 11.24 -2.42 -19.82
CA ASN A 172 10.17 -3.18 -20.44
C ASN A 172 10.78 -4.38 -21.15
N TYR A 173 10.40 -5.58 -20.72
CA TYR A 173 10.71 -6.80 -21.44
C TYR A 173 9.48 -7.26 -22.20
N ASP A 174 9.42 -6.95 -23.50
CA ASP A 174 8.51 -7.63 -24.39
C ASP A 174 9.05 -9.05 -24.61
N ALA A 175 8.38 -10.04 -24.03
CA ALA A 175 8.57 -11.42 -24.45
C ALA A 175 7.89 -11.59 -25.81
N GLU A 176 8.65 -11.47 -26.89
CA GLU A 176 8.21 -11.95 -28.23
C GLU A 176 7.82 -13.44 -28.19
#